data_AF-A0A645AZQ4-F1
#
_entry.id   AF-A0A645AZQ4-F1
#
_cell.length_a   1.000
_cell.length_b   1.000
_cell.length_c   1.000
_cell.angle_alpha   90.00
_cell.angle_beta   90.00
_cell.angle_gamma   90.00
#
_symmetry.space_group_name_H-M   'P 1'
#
loop_
_entity.id
_entity.type
_entity.pdbx_description
1 polymer ?
#
loop_
_entity_poly.entity_id
_entity_poly.type
_entity_poly.pdbx_seq_one_letter_code
_entity_poly.pdbx_strand_id
1 'polypeptide(L)' 'MLQAIGTMTVLACRLCGTKTVILTGSMTTLDQVAPTFQIFEKLYGIHYIIPENATFATAIGAGLCSLHKTGLKGCSD' A
#
# COMPACT_ATOMS: atom_id res chain seq x y z
N MET A 1 16.73 0.43 6.16
CA MET A 1 15.38 0.09 6.66
C MET A 1 14.50 -0.57 5.59
N LEU A 2 14.44 -0.03 4.36
CA LEU A 2 13.62 -0.56 3.26
C LEU A 2 13.84 -2.05 2.94
N GLN A 3 15.08 -2.54 3.07
CA GLN A 3 15.40 -3.94 2.85
C GLN A 3 14.67 -4.90 3.79
N ALA A 4 14.58 -4.56 5.09
CA ALA A 4 13.84 -5.37 6.06
C ALA A 4 12.34 -5.41 5.73
N ILE A 5 11.78 -4.28 5.31
CA ILE A 5 10.38 -4.17 4.87
C ILE A 5 10.14 -5.05 3.62
N GLY A 6 11.04 -4.97 2.63
CA GLY A 6 10.97 -5.79 1.41
C GLY A 6 11.03 -7.29 1.71
N THR A 7 11.96 -7.73 2.56
CA THR A 7 12.09 -9.16 2.93
C THR A 7 10.85 -9.68 3.68
N MET A 8 10.32 -8.91 4.64
CA MET A 8 9.09 -9.28 5.36
C MET A 8 7.89 -9.36 4.42
N THR A 9 7.80 -8.44 3.47
CA THR A 9 6.73 -8.40 2.48
C THR A 9 6.80 -9.62 1.56
N VAL A 10 7.99 -9.99 1.09
CA VAL A 10 8.21 -11.18 0.26
C VAL A 10 7.77 -12.45 1.00
N LEU A 11 8.13 -12.57 2.28
CA LEU A 11 7.74 -13.72 3.09
C LEU A 11 6.22 -13.78 3.25
N ALA A 12 5.58 -12.67 3.60
CA ALA A 12 4.12 -12.58 3.73
C ALA A 12 3.42 -12.94 2.40
N CYS A 13 3.93 -12.46 1.28
CA CYS A 13 3.40 -12.78 -0.05
C CYS A 13 3.48 -14.27 -0.37
N ARG A 14 4.61 -14.92 -0.02
CA ARG A 14 4.76 -16.37 -0.20
C ARG A 14 3.83 -17.18 0.70
N LEU A 15 3.61 -16.73 1.94
CA LEU A 15 2.70 -17.40 2.87
C LEU A 15 1.23 -17.27 2.45
N CYS A 16 0.84 -16.10 1.93
CA CYS A 16 -0.54 -15.82 1.53
C CYS A 16 -0.83 -16.12 0.05
N GLY A 17 0.17 -16.53 -0.73
CA GLY A 17 0.03 -16.77 -2.17
C GLY A 17 -0.22 -15.50 -3.00
N THR A 18 0.10 -14.32 -2.47
CA THR A 18 -0.06 -13.04 -3.16
C THR A 18 1.21 -12.68 -3.93
N LYS A 19 1.05 -11.95 -5.05
CA LYS A 19 2.15 -11.53 -5.92
C LYS A 19 2.20 -10.02 -6.14
N THR A 20 1.26 -9.28 -5.55
CA THR A 20 1.14 -7.84 -5.74
C THR A 20 1.06 -7.16 -4.39
N VAL A 21 1.84 -6.11 -4.22
CA VAL A 21 1.94 -5.34 -2.99
C VAL A 21 1.74 -3.87 -3.33
N ILE A 22 0.78 -3.24 -2.67
CA ILE A 22 0.62 -1.78 -2.71
C ILE A 22 1.41 -1.20 -1.54
N LEU A 23 2.37 -0.33 -1.83
CA LEU A 23 3.15 0.34 -0.80
C LEU A 23 2.55 1.73 -0.52
N THR A 24 2.17 1.99 0.73
CA THR A 24 1.54 3.25 1.15
C THR A 24 2.18 3.82 2.42
N GLY A 25 1.88 5.09 2.73
CA GLY A 25 2.36 5.78 3.92
C GLY A 25 3.53 6.72 3.64
N SER A 26 3.94 7.51 4.63
CA SER A 26 4.92 8.58 4.46
C SER A 26 6.29 8.13 3.97
N MET A 27 6.64 6.86 4.11
CA MET A 27 7.91 6.32 3.61
C MET A 27 8.03 6.39 2.08
N THR A 28 6.90 6.42 1.35
CA THR A 28 6.91 6.51 -0.12
C THR A 28 7.40 7.85 -0.65
N THR A 29 7.65 8.84 0.22
CA THR A 29 8.25 10.13 -0.18
C THR A 29 9.77 10.06 -0.32
N LEU A 30 10.41 8.96 0.09
CA LEU A 30 11.85 8.76 -0.12
C LEU A 30 12.11 8.34 -1.57
N ASP A 31 12.95 9.09 -2.28
CA ASP A 31 13.36 8.78 -3.66
C ASP A 31 13.99 7.39 -3.83
N GLN A 32 14.57 6.84 -2.76
CA GLN A 32 15.19 5.51 -2.79
C GLN A 32 14.18 4.35 -2.74
N VAL A 33 12.91 4.60 -2.42
CA VAL A 33 11.87 3.56 -2.34
C VAL A 33 11.65 2.91 -3.69
N ALA A 34 11.30 3.70 -4.71
CA ALA A 34 11.00 3.19 -6.04
C ALA A 34 12.11 2.27 -6.62
N PRO A 35 13.40 2.70 -6.68
CA PRO A 35 14.46 1.84 -7.21
C PRO A 35 14.72 0.61 -6.32
N THR A 36 14.61 0.73 -5.00
CA THR A 36 14.80 -0.42 -4.10
C THR A 36 13.74 -1.49 -4.36
N PHE A 37 12.46 -1.10 -4.44
CA PHE A 37 11.38 -2.06 -4.63
C PHE A 37 11.33 -2.63 -6.06
N GLN A 38 11.79 -1.90 -7.08
CA GLN A 38 12.00 -2.46 -8.41
C GLN A 38 13.03 -3.60 -8.43
N ILE A 39 14.08 -3.51 -7.61
CA ILE A 39 15.05 -4.59 -7.45
C ILE A 39 14.39 -5.80 -6.78
N PHE A 40 13.59 -5.58 -5.72
CA PHE A 40 12.83 -6.65 -5.06
C PHE A 40 11.84 -7.33 -6.03
N GLU A 41 11.19 -6.57 -6.89
CA GLU A 41 10.28 -7.10 -7.91
C GLU A 41 10.99 -8.06 -8.87
N LYS A 42 12.17 -7.68 -9.37
CA LYS A 42 12.98 -8.55 -10.23
C LYS A 42 13.54 -9.78 -9.51
N LEU A 43 13.96 -9.64 -8.26
CA LEU A 43 14.57 -10.73 -7.49
C LEU A 43 13.56 -11.79 -7.04
N TYR A 44 12.35 -11.36 -6.64
CA TYR A 44 11.37 -12.23 -6.00
C TYR A 44 10.12 -12.46 -6.82
N GLY A 45 9.95 -11.77 -7.95
CA GLY A 45 8.78 -11.90 -8.83
C GLY A 45 7.48 -11.34 -8.23
N ILE A 46 7.60 -10.30 -7.41
CA ILE A 46 6.47 -9.65 -6.72
C ILE A 46 6.29 -8.25 -7.27
N HIS A 47 5.11 -7.92 -7.76
CA HIS A 47 4.78 -6.60 -8.29
C HIS A 47 4.56 -5.59 -7.16
N TYR A 48 5.41 -4.56 -7.12
CA TYR A 48 5.26 -3.45 -6.19
C TYR A 48 4.62 -2.26 -6.90
N ILE A 49 3.58 -1.69 -6.30
CA ILE A 49 2.87 -0.53 -6.83
C ILE A 49 2.89 0.57 -5.77
N ILE A 50 3.36 1.75 -6.14
CA ILE A 50 3.31 2.95 -5.32
C ILE A 50 2.32 3.91 -5.98
N PRO A 51 1.11 4.07 -5.44
CA PRO A 51 0.12 4.97 -6.04
C PRO A 51 0.54 6.43 -5.87
N GLU A 52 0.05 7.28 -6.77
CA GLU A 52 0.12 8.72 -6.58
C GLU A 52 -0.62 9.09 -5.28
N ASN A 53 -0.05 9.97 -4.46
CA ASN A 53 -0.58 10.32 -3.13
C ASN A 53 -0.62 9.16 -2.11
N ALA A 54 0.25 8.15 -2.25
CA ALA A 54 0.41 7.04 -1.30
C ALA A 54 0.50 7.43 0.18
N THR A 55 1.05 8.62 0.50
CA THR A 55 1.12 9.17 1.86
C THR A 55 -0.25 9.47 2.45
N PHE A 56 -1.23 9.84 1.62
CA PHE A 56 -2.56 10.26 2.03
C PHE A 56 -3.59 9.12 2.02
N ALA A 57 -3.19 7.90 1.65
CA ALA A 57 -4.08 6.74 1.55
C ALA A 57 -4.96 6.55 2.80
N THR A 58 -4.40 6.76 4.00
CA THR A 58 -5.14 6.70 5.27
C THR A 58 -6.21 7.79 5.39
N ALA A 59 -5.87 9.04 5.05
CA ALA A 59 -6.80 10.16 5.13
C ALA A 59 -7.94 10.02 4.09
N ILE A 60 -7.59 9.59 2.87
CA ILE A 60 -8.56 9.30 1.81
C ILE A 60 -9.50 8.17 2.26
N GLY A 61 -8.97 7.08 2.81
CA GLY A 61 -9.76 5.97 3.33
C GLY A 61 -10.68 6.38 4.48
N ALA A 62 -10.19 7.21 5.41
CA ALA A 62 -10.98 7.75 6.51
C ALA A 62 -12.12 8.66 6.00
N GLY A 63 -11.82 9.53 5.04
CA GLY A 63 -12.82 10.38 4.38
C GLY A 63 -13.90 9.54 3.70
N LEU A 64 -13.52 8.54 2.91
CA LEU A 64 -14.46 7.63 2.24
C LEU A 64 -15.33 6.84 3.22
N CYS A 65 -14.74 6.36 4.32
CA CYS A 65 -15.48 5.66 5.37
C CYS A 65 -16.51 6.56 6.05
N SER A 66 -16.15 7.82 6.33
CA SER A 66 -17.06 8.83 6.87
C SER A 66 -18.22 9.09 5.91
N LEU A 67 -17.93 9.30 4.62
CA LEU A 67 -18.93 9.54 3.58
C LEU A 67 -19.88 8.35 3.38
N HIS A 68 -19.36 7.12 3.39
CA HIS A 68 -20.18 5.92 3.28
C HIS A 68 -21.13 5.78 4.48
N LYS A 69 -20.63 6.10 5.69
CA LYS A 69 -21.43 6.08 6.91
C LYS A 69 -22.50 7.17 6.94
N THR A 70 -22.28 8.31 6.30
CA THR A 70 -23.30 9.37 6.12
C THR A 70 -24.26 9.08 4.98
N GLY A 71 -23.81 8.46 3.88
CA GLY A 71 -24.64 8.07 2.73
C GLY A 71 -25.67 6.98 3.07
N LEU A 72 -25.33 6.06 3.98
CA LEU A 72 -26.27 5.08 4.54
C LEU A 72 -27.18 5.65 5.64
N LYS A 73 -26.96 6.90 6.08
CA LYS A 73 -27.80 7.59 7.07
C LYS A 73 -28.82 8.56 6.44
N GLY A 74 -28.92 8.60 5.11
CA GLY A 74 -29.87 9.44 4.37
C GLY A 74 -31.25 8.83 4.13
N CYS A 75 -31.59 7.66 4.68
CA CYS A 75 -32.91 7.02 4.58
C CYS A 75 -33.33 6.38 5.92
N SER A 76 -33.39 7.17 6.99
CA SER A 76 -34.36 6.91 8.04
C SER A 76 -34.88 8.26 8.49
N ASP A 77 -36.11 8.52 8.08
CA ASP A 77 -37.03 9.51 8.64
C ASP A 77 -37.02 9.52 10.18
#